data_AF-A0A3R7AUN5-F1
#
_entry.id   AF-A0A3R7AUN5-F1
#
_cell.length_a   1.000
_cell.length_b   1.000
_cell.length_c   1.000
_cell.angle_alpha   90.00
_cell.angle_beta   90.00
_cell.angle_gamma   90.00
#
_symmetry.space_group_name_H-M   'P 1'
#
loop_
_entity.id
_entity.type
_entity.pdbx_description
1 polymer ?
#
loop_
_entity_poly.entity_id
_entity_poly.type
_entity_poly.pdbx_seq_one_letter_code
_entity_poly.pdbx_strand_id
1 'polypeptide(L)'
;MQLSISTLVSQHDTERHAMQHQIEEMSIASLKAEECNQTEAEACRANLVDMENDLADKTARIGYLESRIRELEVAAAAELGCRLSNHRIANESPMSTSMPTSTPLPPVAPPSQAIASAPSKPSISPSNVIADEPPDAASLPMPHESVAAVVIPDVCLACREEPFGFMVRCQKCKQQFHAGCVRSKRQKTSRVGCYVFVCEPCEAT
;
A
#
# COMPACT_ATOMS: atom_id res chain seq x y z
N MET A 1 -0.99 -72.60 32.14
CA MET A 1 -2.29 -72.24 32.74
C MET A 1 -3.23 -71.87 31.60
N GLN A 2 -4.41 -72.50 31.50
CA GLN A 2 -5.44 -72.07 30.55
C GLN A 2 -6.41 -71.14 31.28
N LEU A 3 -6.75 -70.00 30.66
CA LEU A 3 -7.77 -69.09 31.16
C LEU A 3 -9.17 -69.67 30.89
N SER A 4 -10.14 -69.37 31.75
CA SER A 4 -11.52 -69.77 31.52
C SER A 4 -12.14 -68.91 30.41
N ILE A 5 -13.10 -69.47 29.68
CA ILE A 5 -13.86 -68.74 28.64
C ILE A 5 -14.55 -67.51 29.26
N SER A 6 -15.09 -67.63 30.47
CA SER A 6 -15.72 -66.51 31.20
C SER A 6 -14.74 -65.36 31.49
N THR A 7 -13.48 -65.67 31.79
CA THR A 7 -12.43 -64.67 32.02
C THR A 7 -12.11 -63.92 30.73
N LEU A 8 -11.97 -64.64 29.60
CA LEU A 8 -11.68 -64.04 28.29
C LEU A 8 -12.83 -63.15 27.79
N VAL A 9 -14.08 -63.58 27.96
CA VAL A 9 -15.26 -62.75 27.61
C VAL A 9 -15.30 -61.48 28.46
N SER A 10 -15.09 -61.59 29.78
CA SER A 10 -15.08 -60.41 30.67
C SER A 10 -13.97 -59.42 30.31
N GLN A 11 -12.77 -59.90 29.93
CA GLN A 11 -11.67 -59.03 29.49
C GLN A 11 -12.03 -58.31 28.18
N HIS A 12 -12.49 -59.04 27.18
CA HIS A 12 -12.90 -58.48 25.90
C HIS A 12 -14.04 -57.45 26.05
N ASP A 13 -15.02 -57.69 26.92
CA ASP A 13 -16.08 -56.71 27.18
C ASP A 13 -15.53 -55.44 27.86
N THR A 14 -14.60 -55.55 28.82
CA THR A 14 -13.96 -54.36 29.40
C THR A 14 -13.12 -53.57 28.39
N GLU A 15 -12.39 -54.25 27.51
CA GLU A 15 -11.62 -53.62 26.42
C GLU A 15 -12.54 -52.93 25.41
N ARG A 16 -13.64 -53.60 25.01
CA ARG A 16 -14.66 -53.04 24.13
C ARG A 16 -15.31 -51.79 24.72
N HIS A 17 -15.67 -51.81 26.00
CA HIS A 17 -16.23 -50.65 26.69
C HIS A 17 -15.22 -49.50 26.85
N ALA A 18 -13.94 -49.79 27.09
CA ALA A 18 -12.88 -48.79 27.14
C ALA A 18 -12.66 -48.12 25.76
N MET A 19 -12.61 -48.90 24.68
CA MET A 19 -12.52 -48.35 23.32
C MET A 19 -13.75 -47.52 22.94
N GLN A 20 -14.95 -47.98 23.30
CA GLN A 20 -16.21 -47.25 23.08
C GLN A 20 -16.16 -45.87 23.74
N HIS A 21 -15.76 -45.80 25.02
CA HIS A 21 -15.61 -44.55 25.76
C HIS A 21 -14.57 -43.62 25.12
N GLN A 22 -13.41 -44.16 24.72
CA GLN A 22 -12.36 -43.38 24.07
C GLN A 22 -12.82 -42.78 22.72
N ILE A 23 -13.60 -43.53 21.93
CA ILE A 23 -14.20 -43.03 20.69
C ILE A 23 -15.20 -41.91 20.97
N GLU A 24 -16.03 -42.04 22.01
CA GLU A 24 -17.00 -41.02 22.42
C GLU A 24 -16.30 -39.73 22.91
N GLU A 25 -15.26 -39.84 23.73
CA GLU A 25 -14.43 -38.71 24.17
C GLU A 25 -13.74 -38.01 22.99
N MET A 26 -13.10 -38.77 22.09
CA MET A 26 -12.47 -38.22 20.90
C MET A 26 -13.47 -37.54 19.96
N SER A 27 -14.66 -38.11 19.79
CA SER A 27 -15.74 -37.53 18.98
C SER A 27 -16.21 -36.19 19.56
N ILE A 28 -16.47 -36.13 20.87
CA ILE A 28 -16.87 -34.90 21.56
C ILE A 28 -15.77 -33.83 21.49
N ALA A 29 -14.49 -34.22 21.66
CA ALA A 29 -13.36 -33.30 21.54
C ALA A 29 -13.22 -32.75 20.10
N SER A 30 -13.39 -33.61 19.10
CA SER A 30 -13.35 -33.23 17.69
C SER A 30 -14.47 -32.27 17.32
N LEU A 31 -15.71 -32.51 17.78
CA LEU A 31 -16.85 -31.64 17.53
C LEU A 31 -16.66 -30.25 18.16
N LYS A 32 -16.15 -30.19 19.39
CA LYS A 32 -15.85 -28.91 20.07
C LYS A 32 -14.73 -28.12 19.40
N ALA A 33 -13.70 -28.81 18.90
CA ALA A 33 -12.63 -28.17 18.14
C ALA A 33 -13.16 -27.58 16.82
N GLU A 34 -14.02 -28.31 16.11
CA GLU A 34 -14.65 -27.83 14.87
C GLU A 34 -15.61 -26.66 15.11
N GLU A 35 -16.39 -26.69 16.20
CA GLU A 35 -17.24 -25.57 16.63
C GLU A 35 -16.40 -24.31 16.92
N CYS A 36 -15.28 -24.46 17.64
CA CYS A 36 -14.34 -23.36 17.90
C CYS A 36 -13.80 -22.78 16.59
N ASN A 37 -13.26 -23.64 15.71
CA ASN A 37 -12.75 -23.25 14.39
C ASN A 37 -13.81 -22.52 13.54
N GLN A 38 -15.06 -23.00 13.56
CA GLN A 38 -16.16 -22.38 12.83
C GLN A 38 -16.50 -20.98 13.38
N THR A 39 -16.55 -20.81 14.71
CA THR A 39 -16.80 -19.48 15.30
C THR A 39 -15.67 -18.48 15.04
N GLU A 40 -14.41 -18.93 15.07
CA GLU A 40 -13.25 -18.11 14.68
C GLU A 40 -13.30 -17.72 13.20
N ALA A 41 -13.67 -18.66 12.33
CA ALA A 41 -13.85 -18.39 10.90
C ALA A 41 -15.03 -17.44 10.62
N GLU A 42 -16.10 -17.50 11.41
CA GLU A 42 -17.23 -16.57 11.34
C GLU A 42 -16.84 -15.16 11.78
N ALA A 43 -16.12 -15.02 12.90
CA ALA A 43 -15.60 -13.74 13.35
C ALA A 43 -14.63 -13.12 12.33
N CYS A 44 -13.75 -13.93 11.73
CA CYS A 44 -12.85 -13.49 10.66
C CYS A 44 -13.62 -13.01 9.42
N ARG A 45 -14.67 -13.73 9.00
CA ARG A 45 -15.54 -13.30 7.88
C ARG A 45 -16.27 -11.99 8.18
N ALA A 46 -16.78 -11.80 9.40
CA ALA A 46 -17.43 -10.55 9.81
C ALA A 46 -16.46 -9.36 9.74
N ASN A 47 -15.26 -9.50 10.30
CA ASN A 47 -14.23 -8.46 10.27
C ASN A 47 -13.83 -8.07 8.84
N LEU A 48 -13.74 -9.04 7.91
CA LEU A 48 -13.46 -8.77 6.51
C LEU A 48 -14.56 -7.94 5.84
N VAL A 49 -15.83 -8.26 6.07
CA VAL A 49 -16.97 -7.48 5.55
C VAL A 49 -16.96 -6.05 6.09
N ASP A 50 -16.67 -5.85 7.37
CA ASP A 50 -16.57 -4.52 7.97
C ASP A 50 -15.41 -3.70 7.36
N MET A 51 -14.26 -4.34 7.10
CA MET A 51 -13.13 -3.71 6.40
C MET A 51 -13.44 -3.39 4.92
N GLU A 52 -14.17 -4.25 4.23
CA GLU A 52 -14.63 -4.00 2.84
C GLU A 52 -15.60 -2.81 2.78
N ASN A 53 -16.49 -2.67 3.76
CA ASN A 53 -17.40 -1.53 3.88
C ASN A 53 -16.65 -0.21 4.15
N ASP A 54 -15.73 -0.19 5.12
CA ASP A 54 -14.89 0.98 5.42
C ASP A 54 -14.01 1.38 4.22
N LEU A 55 -13.48 0.41 3.47
CA LEU A 55 -12.75 0.67 2.24
C LEU A 55 -13.66 1.27 1.16
N ALA A 56 -14.88 0.77 0.98
CA ALA A 56 -15.85 1.33 0.04
C ALA A 56 -16.23 2.78 0.39
N ASP A 57 -16.49 3.07 1.67
CA ASP A 57 -16.79 4.43 2.16
C ASP A 57 -15.61 5.39 1.96
N LYS A 58 -14.38 4.94 2.25
CA LYS A 58 -13.15 5.71 1.99
C LYS A 58 -12.94 5.95 0.50
N THR A 59 -13.18 4.96 -0.36
CA THR A 59 -13.12 5.12 -1.82
C THR A 59 -14.15 6.13 -2.33
N ALA A 60 -15.40 6.07 -1.84
CA ALA A 60 -16.43 7.04 -2.18
C ALA A 60 -16.05 8.47 -1.73
N ARG A 61 -15.46 8.59 -0.52
CA ARG A 61 -14.98 9.87 0.00
C ARG A 61 -13.82 10.45 -0.82
N ILE A 62 -12.88 9.61 -1.29
CA ILE A 62 -11.80 10.03 -2.20
C ILE A 62 -12.40 10.55 -3.51
N GLY A 63 -13.31 9.81 -4.15
CA GLY A 63 -13.96 10.23 -5.40
C GLY A 63 -14.75 11.55 -5.27
N TYR A 64 -15.37 11.79 -4.12
CA TYR A 64 -15.98 13.09 -3.80
C TYR A 64 -14.94 14.22 -3.70
N LEU A 65 -13.86 14.01 -2.94
CA LEU A 65 -12.81 15.02 -2.76
C LEU A 65 -12.11 15.37 -4.06
N GLU A 66 -11.77 14.37 -4.89
CA GLU A 66 -11.19 14.60 -6.22
C GLU A 66 -12.13 15.40 -7.13
N SER A 67 -13.44 15.10 -7.10
CA SER A 67 -14.43 15.84 -7.88
C SER A 67 -14.53 17.28 -7.42
N ARG A 68 -14.49 17.51 -6.10
CA ARG A 68 -14.47 18.85 -5.52
C ARG A 68 -13.19 19.63 -5.84
N ILE A 69 -12.04 18.97 -5.91
CA ILE A 69 -10.78 19.58 -6.36
C ILE A 69 -10.92 20.04 -7.81
N ARG A 70 -11.40 19.18 -8.72
CA ARG A 70 -11.63 19.53 -10.14
C ARG A 70 -12.57 20.73 -10.31
N GLU A 71 -13.66 20.80 -9.53
CA GLU A 71 -14.56 21.97 -9.52
C GLU A 71 -13.85 23.27 -9.11
N LEU A 72 -13.03 23.22 -8.06
CA LEU A 72 -12.29 24.38 -7.54
C LEU A 72 -11.18 24.83 -8.51
N GLU A 73 -10.50 23.89 -9.18
CA GLU A 73 -9.51 24.19 -10.22
C GLU A 73 -10.15 24.92 -11.42
N VAL A 74 -11.31 24.46 -11.88
CA VAL A 74 -12.08 25.12 -12.96
C VAL A 74 -12.56 26.50 -12.53
N ALA A 75 -13.08 26.65 -11.30
CA ALA A 75 -13.52 27.94 -10.78
C ALA A 75 -12.35 28.94 -10.66
N ALA A 76 -11.20 28.50 -10.14
CA ALA A 76 -10.00 29.31 -10.02
C ALA A 76 -9.45 29.74 -11.39
N ALA A 77 -9.46 28.84 -12.38
CA ALA A 77 -9.07 29.16 -13.75
C ALA A 77 -10.02 30.20 -14.40
N ALA A 78 -11.32 30.08 -14.17
CA ALA A 78 -12.32 31.04 -14.64
C ALA A 78 -12.12 32.43 -13.99
N GLU A 79 -11.91 32.50 -12.67
CA GLU A 79 -11.59 33.75 -11.98
C GLU A 79 -10.32 34.40 -12.52
N LEU A 80 -9.24 33.63 -12.72
CA LEU A 80 -7.99 34.13 -13.27
C LEU A 80 -8.20 34.70 -14.69
N GLY A 81 -8.96 33.99 -15.53
CA GLY A 81 -9.33 34.43 -16.88
C GLY A 81 -10.12 35.74 -16.87
N CYS A 82 -11.12 35.88 -15.99
CA CYS A 82 -11.88 37.12 -15.81
C CYS A 82 -10.99 38.28 -15.34
N ARG A 83 -10.07 38.05 -14.39
CA ARG A 83 -9.13 39.08 -13.92
C ARG A 83 -8.18 39.53 -15.03
N LEU A 84 -7.62 38.60 -15.81
CA LEU A 84 -6.75 38.90 -16.96
C LEU A 84 -7.50 39.67 -18.06
N SER A 85 -8.74 39.29 -18.36
CA SER A 85 -9.59 39.99 -19.33
C SER A 85 -9.89 41.43 -18.90
N ASN A 86 -10.31 41.62 -17.64
CA ASN A 86 -10.60 42.94 -17.09
C ASN A 86 -9.36 43.84 -17.04
N HIS A 87 -8.18 43.28 -16.71
CA HIS A 87 -6.92 44.03 -16.71
C HIS A 87 -6.46 44.42 -18.14
N ARG A 88 -6.81 43.63 -19.16
CA ARG A 88 -6.57 43.97 -20.56
C ARG A 88 -7.46 45.13 -21.02
N ILE A 89 -8.76 45.06 -20.73
CA ILE A 89 -9.73 46.11 -21.08
C ILE A 89 -9.39 47.43 -20.38
N ALA A 90 -8.97 47.40 -19.11
CA ALA A 90 -8.57 48.59 -18.35
C ALA A 90 -7.32 49.32 -18.91
N ASN A 91 -6.51 48.65 -19.73
CA ASN A 91 -5.34 49.25 -20.40
C ASN A 91 -5.63 49.72 -21.83
N GLU A 92 -6.81 49.45 -22.39
CA GLU A 92 -7.17 49.81 -23.76
C GLU A 92 -8.25 50.91 -23.80
N SER A 93 -7.78 52.17 -23.97
CA SER A 93 -8.51 53.42 -24.32
C SER A 93 -9.11 54.31 -23.19
N PRO A 94 -9.27 55.65 -23.43
CA PRO A 94 -9.22 56.33 -24.74
C PRO A 94 -8.31 57.58 -24.86
N MET A 95 -7.48 57.62 -25.92
CA MET A 95 -7.56 58.68 -26.95
C MET A 95 -6.59 58.45 -28.11
N SER A 96 -7.12 58.32 -29.33
CA SER A 96 -6.49 58.77 -30.57
C SER A 96 -7.55 58.85 -31.66
N THR A 97 -8.02 60.06 -31.93
CA THR A 97 -9.04 60.34 -32.94
C THR A 97 -8.39 60.46 -34.32
N SER A 98 -8.69 59.53 -35.23
CA SER A 98 -8.44 59.71 -36.67
C SER A 98 -9.57 59.11 -37.51
N MET A 99 -10.09 59.91 -38.44
CA MET A 99 -11.23 59.61 -39.31
C MET A 99 -10.93 58.54 -40.40
N PRO A 100 -11.96 57.95 -41.03
CA PRO A 100 -11.83 56.74 -41.85
C PRO A 100 -11.54 57.02 -43.34
N THR A 101 -11.07 55.97 -44.04
CA THR A 101 -11.03 55.92 -45.52
C THR A 101 -11.51 54.55 -46.01
N SER A 102 -12.47 54.55 -46.94
CA SER A 102 -13.08 53.38 -47.61
C SER A 102 -12.25 52.99 -48.87
N THR A 103 -12.32 51.82 -49.53
CA THR A 103 -13.12 50.56 -49.53
C THR A 103 -12.39 49.58 -50.50
N PRO A 104 -12.87 48.36 -50.87
CA PRO A 104 -13.84 47.41 -50.29
C PRO A 104 -13.29 45.95 -50.17
N LEU A 105 -14.14 45.00 -49.74
CA LEU A 105 -13.99 43.53 -49.79
C LEU A 105 -15.00 42.93 -50.81
N PRO A 106 -15.06 41.59 -51.06
CA PRO A 106 -14.05 40.55 -51.33
C PRO A 106 -14.37 39.83 -52.69
N PRO A 107 -13.94 38.58 -53.01
CA PRO A 107 -14.68 37.39 -52.51
C PRO A 107 -13.92 36.03 -52.33
N VAL A 108 -14.29 35.32 -51.25
CA VAL A 108 -14.53 33.84 -51.12
C VAL A 108 -13.38 32.80 -51.27
N ALA A 109 -13.47 31.75 -50.43
CA ALA A 109 -12.52 30.63 -50.19
C ALA A 109 -12.68 29.44 -51.19
N PRO A 110 -12.03 28.23 -51.06
CA PRO A 110 -12.07 27.34 -49.87
C PRO A 110 -10.73 26.50 -49.67
N PRO A 111 -10.64 25.25 -49.11
CA PRO A 111 -9.57 24.90 -48.16
C PRO A 111 -8.62 23.74 -48.58
N SER A 112 -7.51 23.51 -47.85
CA SER A 112 -6.91 22.16 -47.70
C SER A 112 -5.86 22.03 -46.59
N GLN A 113 -6.13 21.08 -45.68
CA GLN A 113 -5.24 20.03 -45.16
C GLN A 113 -3.74 20.31 -44.96
N ALA A 114 -3.30 20.22 -43.70
CA ALA A 114 -1.97 19.72 -43.35
C ALA A 114 -2.11 18.68 -42.22
N ILE A 115 -1.77 17.43 -42.52
CA ILE A 115 -1.81 16.30 -41.58
C ILE A 115 -0.41 16.18 -40.96
N ALA A 116 -0.29 16.22 -39.63
CA ALA A 116 0.96 15.95 -38.93
C ALA A 116 0.72 15.06 -37.71
N SER A 117 1.06 13.78 -37.86
CA SER A 117 0.96 12.78 -36.80
C SER A 117 2.18 12.82 -35.88
N ALA A 118 1.97 12.79 -34.57
CA ALA A 118 2.99 12.38 -33.59
C ALA A 118 2.31 11.78 -32.33
N PRO A 119 2.78 10.65 -31.79
CA PRO A 119 2.14 9.98 -30.65
C PRO A 119 2.74 10.40 -29.31
N SER A 120 1.90 10.49 -28.27
CA SER A 120 2.33 10.64 -26.87
C SER A 120 1.82 9.47 -26.03
N LYS A 121 2.74 8.82 -25.29
CA LYS A 121 2.48 7.65 -24.43
C LYS A 121 1.63 8.04 -23.20
N PRO A 122 0.85 7.09 -22.64
CA PRO A 122 0.29 7.26 -21.30
C PRO A 122 1.41 7.13 -20.25
N SER A 123 1.39 8.01 -19.25
CA SER A 123 2.20 7.90 -18.03
C SER A 123 1.30 7.43 -16.90
N ILE A 124 1.64 6.29 -16.28
CA ILE A 124 0.95 5.75 -15.11
C ILE A 124 1.83 6.06 -13.90
N SER A 125 1.29 6.76 -12.91
CA SER A 125 1.93 6.95 -11.60
C SER A 125 1.13 6.19 -10.53
N PRO A 126 1.77 5.36 -9.69
CA PRO A 126 1.10 4.68 -8.59
C PRO A 126 1.02 5.57 -7.33
N SER A 127 -0.07 5.43 -6.59
CA SER A 127 -0.24 6.00 -5.24
C SER A 127 0.14 4.98 -4.17
N ASN A 128 1.03 5.33 -3.26
CA ASN A 128 1.18 4.76 -1.92
C ASN A 128 1.21 5.96 -0.96
N VAL A 129 0.18 6.26 -0.16
CA VAL A 129 -0.29 5.52 1.03
C VAL A 129 0.85 5.28 2.01
N ILE A 130 1.03 6.24 2.92
CA ILE A 130 1.71 6.02 4.20
C ILE A 130 0.62 5.55 5.18
N ALA A 131 0.82 4.39 5.80
CA ALA A 131 0.01 3.96 6.93
C ALA A 131 0.54 4.60 8.21
N ASP A 132 -0.37 5.21 8.96
CA ASP A 132 -0.15 5.74 10.31
C ASP A 132 -0.83 4.78 11.29
N GLU A 133 -0.17 4.45 12.41
CA GLU A 133 -0.76 3.67 13.51
C GLU A 133 -0.55 4.48 14.81
N PRO A 134 -1.57 4.61 15.68
CA PRO A 134 -1.55 5.62 16.73
C PRO A 134 -1.09 4.99 18.08
N PRO A 135 -1.32 5.60 19.26
CA PRO A 135 -0.22 6.27 19.93
C PRO A 135 0.08 5.74 21.34
N ASP A 136 1.31 5.90 21.82
CA ASP A 136 1.49 6.08 23.26
C ASP A 136 2.72 6.90 23.69
N ALA A 137 2.63 7.44 24.90
CA ALA A 137 3.37 8.56 25.47
C ALA A 137 4.91 8.60 25.35
N ALA A 138 5.44 9.80 25.04
CA ALA A 138 6.49 10.54 25.76
C ALA A 138 7.34 11.42 24.81
N SER A 139 7.29 12.74 25.00
CA SER A 139 7.98 13.73 24.17
C SER A 139 9.49 13.82 24.45
N LEU A 140 10.32 13.71 23.41
CA LEU A 140 11.63 14.40 23.33
C LEU A 140 11.93 14.78 21.86
N PRO A 141 12.33 16.03 21.57
CA PRO A 141 12.68 16.44 20.22
C PRO A 141 14.11 16.01 19.87
N MET A 142 14.24 15.17 18.86
CA MET A 142 15.54 14.90 18.20
C MET A 142 15.59 15.64 16.86
N PRO A 143 16.75 16.20 16.48
CA PRO A 143 16.84 17.03 15.27
C PRO A 143 16.66 16.16 14.02
N HIS A 144 15.64 16.47 13.23
CA HIS A 144 15.52 15.97 11.87
C HIS A 144 16.59 16.64 10.99
N GLU A 145 17.78 16.07 10.95
CA GLU A 145 18.67 16.31 9.80
C GLU A 145 17.95 15.84 8.53
N SER A 146 17.83 16.75 7.56
CA SER A 146 17.21 16.48 6.27
C SER A 146 18.11 15.54 5.45
N VAL A 147 17.94 14.24 5.68
CA VAL A 147 18.55 13.22 4.82
C VAL A 147 17.77 13.19 3.52
N ALA A 148 18.37 13.72 2.46
CA ALA A 148 17.85 13.65 1.10
C ALA A 148 17.40 12.21 0.78
N ALA A 149 16.24 12.06 0.15
CA ALA A 149 15.65 10.77 -0.17
C ALA A 149 16.52 9.99 -1.17
N VAL A 150 17.51 9.25 -0.66
CA VAL A 150 18.29 8.29 -1.43
C VAL A 150 17.31 7.23 -1.93
N VAL A 151 17.12 7.17 -3.24
CA VAL A 151 16.31 6.13 -3.89
C VAL A 151 16.92 4.78 -3.55
N ILE A 152 16.26 4.03 -2.68
CA ILE A 152 16.76 2.73 -2.22
C ILE A 152 16.26 1.68 -3.21
N PRO A 153 17.13 0.84 -3.80
CA PRO A 153 16.69 -0.19 -4.73
C PRO A 153 15.72 -1.18 -4.06
N ASP A 154 14.55 -1.39 -4.69
CA ASP A 154 13.51 -2.35 -4.26
C ASP A 154 13.87 -3.81 -4.58
N VAL A 155 15.14 -4.19 -4.47
CA VAL A 155 15.62 -5.57 -4.68
C VAL A 155 16.70 -5.93 -3.68
N CYS A 156 16.70 -7.18 -3.24
CA CYS A 156 17.80 -7.72 -2.43
C CYS A 156 19.06 -7.84 -3.31
N LEU A 157 20.14 -7.15 -2.98
CA LEU A 157 21.34 -7.17 -3.83
C LEU A 157 22.12 -8.51 -3.81
N ALA A 158 21.76 -9.46 -2.94
CA ALA A 158 22.35 -10.79 -2.94
C ALA A 158 21.72 -11.74 -3.97
N CYS A 159 20.39 -11.81 -4.06
CA CYS A 159 19.68 -12.69 -5.01
C CYS A 159 19.03 -11.95 -6.21
N ARG A 160 18.91 -10.62 -6.14
CA ARG A 160 18.20 -9.75 -7.10
C ARG A 160 16.70 -9.99 -7.22
N GLU A 161 16.11 -10.65 -6.24
CA GLU A 161 14.66 -10.88 -6.14
C GLU A 161 13.95 -9.72 -5.42
N GLU A 162 12.62 -9.72 -5.56
CA GLU A 162 11.70 -8.75 -4.96
C GLU A 162 11.82 -8.66 -3.42
N PRO A 163 11.37 -7.54 -2.83
CA PRO A 163 11.61 -7.22 -1.42
C PRO A 163 10.60 -7.92 -0.49
N PHE A 164 10.45 -9.24 -0.63
CA PHE A 164 9.54 -10.05 0.18
C PHE A 164 10.17 -10.50 1.52
N GLY A 165 9.40 -10.40 2.60
CA GLY A 165 9.81 -10.86 3.94
C GLY A 165 10.78 -9.93 4.69
N PHE A 166 11.42 -10.44 5.73
CA PHE A 166 12.24 -9.63 6.64
C PHE A 166 13.61 -9.26 6.03
N MET A 167 13.77 -7.97 5.69
CA MET A 167 15.00 -7.40 5.15
C MET A 167 15.83 -6.63 6.19
N VAL A 168 17.13 -6.57 5.95
CA VAL A 168 18.12 -5.82 6.75
C VAL A 168 18.92 -4.88 5.85
N ARG A 169 19.33 -3.74 6.41
CA ARG A 169 20.13 -2.71 5.71
C ARG A 169 21.58 -2.74 6.18
N CYS A 170 22.51 -2.66 5.24
CA CYS A 170 23.92 -2.46 5.56
C CYS A 170 24.14 -1.08 6.21
N GLN A 171 24.84 -1.01 7.35
CA GLN A 171 25.07 0.26 8.03
C GLN A 171 25.94 1.23 7.22
N LYS A 172 26.92 0.73 6.46
CA LYS A 172 27.83 1.53 5.60
C LYS A 172 27.11 2.01 4.33
N CYS A 173 26.80 1.12 3.38
CA CYS A 173 26.24 1.50 2.06
C CYS A 173 24.71 1.68 2.00
N LYS A 174 23.97 1.44 3.10
CA LYS A 174 22.49 1.55 3.21
C LYS A 174 21.66 0.63 2.30
N GLN A 175 22.31 -0.22 1.49
CA GLN A 175 21.66 -1.19 0.61
C GLN A 175 20.86 -2.25 1.39
N GLN A 176 19.82 -2.79 0.75
CA GLN A 176 18.89 -3.77 1.33
C GLN A 176 19.24 -5.21 0.94
N PHE A 177 19.02 -6.14 1.88
CA PHE A 177 19.25 -7.57 1.71
C PHE A 177 18.20 -8.35 2.50
N HIS A 178 17.70 -9.48 2.00
CA HIS A 178 16.90 -10.39 2.84
C HIS A 178 17.76 -10.92 3.98
N ALA A 179 17.23 -10.99 5.19
CA ALA A 179 17.97 -11.54 6.33
C ALA A 179 18.37 -13.02 6.12
N GLY A 180 17.64 -13.75 5.26
CA GLY A 180 18.00 -15.10 4.82
C GLY A 180 19.29 -15.15 4.01
N CYS A 181 19.54 -14.17 3.14
CA CYS A 181 20.73 -14.10 2.29
C CYS A 181 22.01 -13.69 3.05
N VAL A 182 21.88 -13.02 4.19
CA VAL A 182 23.01 -12.45 4.97
C VAL A 182 23.07 -12.97 6.41
N ARG A 183 22.48 -14.15 6.63
CA ARG A 183 22.03 -14.69 7.93
C ARG A 183 23.11 -14.88 9.00
N SER A 184 24.39 -14.81 8.63
CA SER A 184 25.56 -15.12 9.45
C SER A 184 26.36 -13.92 9.99
N LYS A 185 26.14 -12.69 9.49
CA LYS A 185 27.02 -11.53 9.75
C LYS A 185 26.42 -10.44 10.67
N ARG A 186 25.66 -10.84 11.71
CA ARG A 186 25.16 -9.89 12.73
C ARG A 186 26.21 -9.65 13.81
N GLN A 187 26.85 -8.48 13.80
CA GLN A 187 27.77 -8.10 14.87
C GLN A 187 26.97 -7.58 16.08
N LYS A 188 27.24 -8.16 17.26
CA LYS A 188 26.69 -7.70 18.54
C LYS A 188 27.44 -6.44 18.95
N THR A 189 26.75 -5.31 19.03
CA THR A 189 27.37 -4.08 19.55
C THR A 189 27.42 -4.10 21.07
N SER A 190 28.21 -3.20 21.67
CA SER A 190 28.29 -3.04 23.14
C SER A 190 26.99 -2.54 23.78
N ARG A 191 26.01 -2.06 23.00
CA ARG A 191 24.68 -1.69 23.48
C ARG A 191 23.74 -2.89 23.42
N VAL A 192 23.17 -3.25 24.56
CA VAL A 192 22.19 -4.33 24.69
C VAL A 192 21.02 -4.09 23.73
N GLY A 193 20.69 -5.08 22.90
CA GLY A 193 19.61 -5.01 21.90
C GLY A 193 20.00 -4.48 20.52
N CYS A 194 21.13 -3.79 20.36
CA CYS A 194 21.55 -3.23 19.07
C CYS A 194 22.46 -4.20 18.29
N TYR A 195 21.91 -4.78 17.22
CA TYR A 195 22.68 -5.56 16.23
C TYR A 195 23.00 -4.70 15.01
N VAL A 196 24.26 -4.69 14.60
CA VAL A 196 24.70 -4.01 13.37
C VAL A 196 25.00 -5.05 12.30
N PHE A 197 24.56 -4.77 11.08
CA PHE A 197 24.88 -5.54 9.88
C PHE A 197 25.68 -4.66 8.92
N VAL A 198 26.78 -5.24 8.40
CA VAL A 198 27.59 -4.68 7.32
C VAL A 198 27.68 -5.74 6.23
N CYS A 199 27.41 -5.37 4.98
CA CYS A 199 27.53 -6.29 3.85
C CYS A 199 28.99 -6.54 3.49
N GLU A 200 29.27 -7.67 2.87
CA GLU A 200 30.63 -8.14 2.59
C GLU A 200 31.52 -7.16 1.78
N PRO A 201 31.03 -6.47 0.73
CA PRO A 201 31.83 -5.43 0.06
C PRO A 201 32.25 -4.29 0.98
N CYS A 202 31.42 -3.97 1.97
CA CYS A 202 31.67 -2.95 2.98
C CYS A 202 32.41 -3.48 4.23
N GLU A 203 32.59 -4.80 4.36
CA GLU A 203 33.40 -5.43 5.39
C GLU A 203 34.86 -5.56 4.92
N ALA A 204 35.06 -5.76 3.61
CA ALA A 204 36.37 -5.79 2.94
C ALA A 204 36.97 -4.39 2.64
N THR A 205 36.37 -3.31 3.18
CA THR A 205 36.83 -1.90 3.06
C THR A 205 36.89 -1.19 4.41
#